data_AF-A0A060N4T4-F1
#
_entry.id   AF-A0A060N4T4-F1
#
_cell.length_a   1.000
_cell.length_b   1.000
_cell.length_c   1.000
_cell.angle_alpha   90.00
_cell.angle_beta   90.00
_cell.angle_gamma   90.00
#
_symmetry.space_group_name_H-M   'P 1'
#
loop_
_entity.id
_entity.type
_entity.pdbx_description
1 polymer ?
#
loop_
_entity_poly.entity_id
_entity_poly.type
_entity_poly.pdbx_seq_one_letter_code
_entity_poly.pdbx_strand_id
1 'polypeptide(L)'
;MVIQLLMLFILKLLDCAISTLKTLLLIKEKDFLSSICTALSQFFYLTLLVKITKNNSNLGIFVICLGALIGSYLPKFIVRRTDKDKTWIYEILPQSTQQSQEIADILRNNNLEVFTTKGYNFDVDKILTIKTFSNNKQESILIENLIPKDVSFHVMEVRKQLNLE
;
A
#
# COMPACT_ATOMS: atom_id res chain seq x y z
N MET A 1 3.64 -9.77 40.11
CA MET A 1 3.67 -8.36 39.66
C MET A 1 4.10 -8.25 38.18
N VAL A 2 5.32 -8.64 37.80
CA VAL A 2 5.83 -8.48 36.42
C VAL A 2 4.98 -9.20 35.36
N ILE A 3 4.57 -10.46 35.61
CA ILE A 3 3.75 -11.24 34.68
C ILE A 3 2.39 -10.58 34.41
N GLN A 4 1.78 -9.95 35.43
CA GLN A 4 0.51 -9.25 35.28
C GLN A 4 0.68 -7.98 34.43
N LEU A 5 1.77 -7.22 34.65
CA LEU A 5 2.08 -6.04 33.85
C LEU A 5 2.34 -6.42 32.39
N LEU A 6 3.09 -7.50 32.15
CA LEU A 6 3.36 -8.02 30.81
C LEU A 6 2.07 -8.50 30.12
N MET A 7 1.16 -9.12 30.87
CA MET A 7 -0.16 -9.51 30.35
C MET A 7 -1.00 -8.28 29.96
N LEU A 8 -1.02 -7.23 30.79
CA LEU A 8 -1.71 -5.96 30.47
C LEU A 8 -1.11 -5.29 29.22
N PHE A 9 0.22 -5.31 29.10
CA PHE A 9 0.93 -4.80 27.94
C PHE A 9 0.49 -5.52 26.65
N ILE A 10 0.59 -6.85 26.61
CA ILE A 10 0.24 -7.64 25.43
C ILE A 10 -1.23 -7.44 25.07
N LEU A 11 -2.12 -7.44 26.06
CA LEU A 11 -3.55 -7.28 25.83
C LEU A 11 -3.87 -5.91 25.23
N LYS A 12 -3.22 -4.84 25.72
CA LYS A 12 -3.40 -3.51 25.15
C LYS A 12 -2.76 -3.38 23.77
N LEU A 13 -1.60 -3.99 23.57
CA LEU A 13 -0.90 -4.02 22.29
C LEU A 13 -1.79 -4.65 21.22
N LEU A 14 -2.39 -5.81 21.51
CA LEU A 14 -3.31 -6.51 20.60
C LEU A 14 -4.56 -5.69 20.32
N ASP A 15 -5.21 -5.14 21.36
CA ASP A 15 -6.38 -4.25 21.20
C ASP A 15 -6.07 -3.10 20.23
N CYS A 16 -5.00 -2.34 20.51
CA CYS A 16 -4.61 -1.22 19.67
C CYS A 16 -4.16 -1.64 18.26
N ALA A 17 -3.52 -2.80 18.12
CA ALA A 17 -3.10 -3.31 16.82
C ALA A 17 -4.30 -3.66 15.94
N ILE A 18 -5.28 -4.38 16.49
CA ILE A 18 -6.49 -4.78 15.79
C ILE A 18 -7.37 -3.56 15.50
N SER A 19 -7.46 -2.61 16.44
CA SER A 19 -8.20 -1.36 16.26
C SER A 19 -7.60 -0.46 15.17
N THR A 20 -6.28 -0.52 14.99
CA THR A 20 -5.63 0.17 13.87
C THR A 20 -5.84 -0.58 12.57
N LEU A 21 -5.77 -1.91 12.59
CA LEU A 21 -5.99 -2.76 11.41
C LEU A 21 -7.42 -2.62 10.88
N LYS A 22 -8.46 -2.59 11.74
CA LYS A 22 -9.84 -2.33 11.28
C LYS A 22 -9.95 -1.02 10.52
N THR A 23 -9.27 0.04 10.98
CA THR A 23 -9.32 1.36 10.35
C THR A 23 -8.71 1.29 8.96
N LEU A 24 -7.59 0.57 8.81
CA LEU A 24 -6.97 0.33 7.51
C LEU A 24 -7.82 -0.55 6.60
N LEU A 25 -8.51 -1.55 7.13
CA LEU A 25 -9.43 -2.39 6.36
C LEU A 25 -10.67 -1.63 5.89
N LEU A 26 -11.19 -0.74 6.73
CA LEU A 26 -12.30 0.14 6.41
C LEU A 26 -11.92 1.11 5.27
N ILE A 27 -10.72 1.71 5.32
CA ILE A 27 -10.18 2.54 4.23
C ILE A 27 -10.01 1.73 2.93
N LYS A 28 -9.77 0.42 3.01
CA LYS A 28 -9.66 -0.49 1.84
C LYS A 28 -11.00 -1.11 1.42
N GLU A 29 -12.14 -0.58 1.89
CA GLU A 29 -13.50 -1.04 1.57
C GLU A 29 -13.77 -2.53 1.90
N LYS A 30 -13.07 -3.07 2.90
CA LYS A 30 -13.24 -4.46 3.36
C LYS A 30 -14.12 -4.54 4.60
N ASP A 31 -15.40 -4.19 4.44
CA ASP A 31 -16.35 -3.98 5.55
C ASP A 31 -16.58 -5.21 6.44
N PHE A 32 -16.64 -6.39 5.83
CA PHE A 32 -16.82 -7.64 6.58
C PHE A 32 -15.64 -7.94 7.51
N LEU A 33 -14.40 -7.80 7.01
CA LEU A 33 -13.19 -8.01 7.81
C LEU A 33 -13.02 -6.90 8.87
N SER A 34 -13.40 -5.67 8.55
CA SER A 34 -13.41 -4.56 9.50
C SER A 34 -14.37 -4.82 10.68
N SER A 35 -15.55 -5.37 10.40
CA SER A 35 -16.55 -5.74 11.41
C SER A 35 -16.03 -6.84 12.34
N ILE A 36 -15.36 -7.87 11.81
CA ILE A 36 -14.71 -8.92 12.62
C ILE A 36 -13.64 -8.31 13.53
N CYS A 37 -12.78 -7.45 12.98
CA CYS A 37 -11.74 -6.79 13.76
C CYS A 37 -12.33 -5.89 14.86
N THR A 38 -13.49 -5.28 14.61
CA THR A 38 -14.21 -4.47 15.60
C THR A 38 -14.70 -5.32 16.76
N ALA A 39 -15.35 -6.45 16.49
CA ALA A 39 -15.79 -7.38 17.53
C ALA A 39 -14.60 -7.89 18.37
N LEU A 40 -13.49 -8.22 17.70
CA LEU A 40 -12.29 -8.73 18.36
C LEU A 40 -11.60 -7.66 19.22
N SER A 41 -11.47 -6.42 18.74
CA SER A 41 -10.95 -5.30 19.56
C SER A 41 -11.84 -5.05 20.78
N GLN A 42 -13.16 -5.11 20.62
CA GLN A 42 -14.09 -4.95 21.74
C GLN A 42 -13.90 -6.02 22.83
N PHE A 43 -13.65 -7.26 22.44
CA PHE A 43 -13.34 -8.35 23.38
C PHE A 43 -12.07 -8.06 24.19
N PHE A 44 -11.00 -7.62 23.53
CA PHE A 44 -9.75 -7.28 24.21
C PHE A 44 -9.91 -6.07 25.14
N TYR A 45 -10.65 -5.05 24.71
CA TYR A 45 -10.95 -3.86 25.50
C TYR A 45 -11.71 -4.22 26.79
N LEU A 46 -12.78 -5.01 26.71
CA LEU A 46 -13.55 -5.43 27.89
C LEU A 46 -12.71 -6.29 28.84
N THR A 47 -11.91 -7.21 28.29
CA THR A 47 -10.99 -8.04 29.09
C THR A 47 -9.95 -7.18 29.81
N LEU A 48 -9.44 -6.15 29.16
CA LEU A 48 -8.50 -5.20 29.74
C LEU A 48 -9.16 -4.40 30.87
N LEU A 49 -10.38 -3.90 30.68
CA LEU A 49 -11.14 -3.14 31.67
C LEU A 49 -11.34 -3.93 32.97
N VAL A 50 -11.75 -5.21 32.85
CA VAL A 50 -11.92 -6.10 34.01
C VAL A 50 -10.59 -6.31 34.76
N LYS A 51 -9.47 -6.43 34.04
CA LYS A 51 -8.15 -6.62 34.65
C LYS A 51 -7.60 -5.36 35.31
N ILE A 52 -7.85 -4.18 34.72
CA ILE A 52 -7.44 -2.89 35.29
C ILE A 52 -8.19 -2.62 36.60
N THR A 53 -9.51 -2.82 36.61
CA THR A 53 -10.36 -2.53 37.78
C THR A 53 -9.98 -3.39 38.99
N LYS A 54 -9.41 -4.58 38.76
CA LYS A 54 -8.89 -5.45 39.82
C LYS A 54 -7.49 -5.06 40.32
N ASN A 55 -6.74 -4.28 39.55
CA ASN A 55 -5.32 -3.99 39.77
C ASN A 55 -5.13 -2.45 39.72
N ASN A 56 -5.51 -1.75 40.79
CA ASN A 56 -5.40 -0.30 40.96
C ASN A 56 -3.93 0.16 41.09
N SER A 57 -3.13 0.01 40.03
CA SER A 57 -1.71 0.35 40.01
C SER A 57 -1.36 1.35 38.92
N ASN A 58 -0.74 2.47 39.30
CA ASN A 58 -0.24 3.49 38.37
C ASN A 58 0.79 2.94 37.37
N LEU A 59 1.57 1.94 37.77
CA LEU A 59 2.50 1.23 36.87
C LEU A 59 1.75 0.44 35.78
N GLY A 60 0.57 -0.11 36.09
CA GLY A 60 -0.27 -0.79 35.11
C GLY A 60 -0.76 0.18 34.02
N ILE A 61 -1.19 1.37 34.42
CA ILE A 61 -1.63 2.43 33.50
C ILE A 61 -0.49 2.84 32.56
N PHE A 62 0.72 3.06 33.10
CA PHE A 62 1.89 3.42 32.28
C PHE A 62 2.21 2.34 31.21
N VAL A 63 2.18 1.07 31.61
CA VAL A 63 2.44 -0.06 30.71
C VAL A 63 1.37 -0.17 29.61
N ILE A 64 0.10 0.13 29.94
CA ILE A 64 -0.99 0.19 28.96
C ILE A 64 -0.76 1.33 27.97
N CYS A 65 -0.34 2.52 28.43
CA CYS A 65 0.00 3.63 27.52
C CYS A 65 1.11 3.24 26.54
N LEU A 66 2.16 2.54 27.01
CA LEU A 66 3.23 2.05 26.16
C LEU A 66 2.73 1.01 25.14
N GLY A 67 1.87 0.09 25.59
CA GLY A 67 1.22 -0.89 24.72
C GLY A 67 0.35 -0.24 23.64
N ALA A 68 -0.34 0.87 23.97
CA ALA A 68 -1.15 1.62 23.02
C ALA A 68 -0.29 2.32 21.95
N LEU A 69 0.84 2.89 22.35
CA LEU A 69 1.80 3.51 21.43
C LEU A 69 2.33 2.49 20.43
N ILE A 70 2.86 1.36 20.91
CA ILE A 70 3.43 0.33 20.04
C ILE A 70 2.34 -0.33 19.20
N GLY A 71 1.21 -0.68 19.82
CA GLY A 71 0.08 -1.34 19.17
C GLY A 71 -0.52 -0.50 18.04
N SER A 72 -0.55 0.82 18.15
CA SER A 72 -1.05 1.69 17.08
C SER A 72 -0.03 1.98 15.97
N TYR A 73 1.27 1.92 16.28
CA TYR A 73 2.33 2.16 15.32
C TYR A 73 2.65 0.93 14.46
N LEU A 74 2.68 -0.26 15.07
CA LEU A 74 3.13 -1.49 14.43
C LEU A 74 2.32 -1.87 13.17
N PRO A 75 0.96 -1.86 13.18
CA PRO A 75 0.18 -2.17 11.98
C PRO A 75 0.40 -1.17 10.86
N LYS A 76 0.52 0.13 11.18
CA LYS A 76 0.83 1.17 10.19
C LYS A 76 2.20 0.93 9.56
N PHE A 77 3.19 0.53 10.36
CA PHE A 77 4.53 0.23 9.86
C PHE A 77 4.53 -0.99 8.93
N ILE A 78 3.84 -2.07 9.31
CA ILE A 78 3.71 -3.28 8.49
C ILE A 78 3.01 -2.95 7.18
N VAL A 79 1.84 -2.30 7.24
CA VAL A 79 1.07 -1.95 6.05
C VAL A 79 1.84 -1.00 5.13
N ARG A 80 2.54 0.02 5.66
CA ARG A 80 3.41 0.89 4.85
C ARG A 80 4.55 0.13 4.17
N ARG A 81 5.03 -0.98 4.74
CA ARG A 81 6.09 -1.79 4.14
C ARG A 81 5.55 -2.75 3.08
N THR A 82 4.31 -3.19 3.22
CA THR A 82 3.60 -4.01 2.24
C THR A 82 3.04 -3.17 1.07
N ASP A 83 2.47 -1.99 1.33
CA ASP A 83 1.99 -1.04 0.32
C ASP A 83 3.14 -0.26 -0.38
N LYS A 84 4.38 -0.77 -0.33
CA LYS A 84 5.54 -0.19 -1.04
C LYS A 84 5.54 -0.43 -2.55
N ASP A 85 4.52 -1.12 -3.05
CA ASP A 85 4.19 -1.22 -4.47
C ASP A 85 3.72 0.16 -4.96
N LYS A 86 4.73 1.02 -5.17
CA LYS A 86 4.59 2.33 -5.79
C LYS A 86 4.17 2.10 -7.23
N THR A 87 3.08 2.73 -7.64
CA THR A 87 2.69 2.73 -9.06
C THR A 87 3.61 3.68 -9.81
N TRP A 88 4.30 3.19 -10.84
CA TRP A 88 5.12 3.97 -11.74
C TRP A 88 4.43 4.05 -13.11
N ILE A 89 4.49 5.20 -13.75
CA ILE A 89 4.09 5.37 -15.15
C ILE A 89 5.36 5.42 -15.99
N TYR A 90 5.44 4.54 -16.97
CA TYR A 90 6.43 4.59 -18.03
C TYR A 90 5.77 5.25 -19.24
N GLU A 91 6.26 6.42 -19.62
CA GLU A 91 5.88 7.12 -20.84
C GLU A 91 6.99 6.91 -21.88
N ILE A 92 6.71 6.11 -22.89
CA ILE A 92 7.64 5.70 -23.93
C ILE A 92 7.36 6.57 -25.16
N LEU A 93 8.42 7.12 -25.76
CA LEU A 93 8.38 8.01 -26.92
C LEU A 93 9.09 7.35 -28.12
N PRO A 94 8.36 6.59 -28.95
CA PRO A 94 8.89 5.99 -30.17
C PRO A 94 9.14 7.05 -31.25
N GLN A 95 10.04 6.74 -32.19
CA GLN A 95 10.40 7.64 -33.30
C GLN A 95 9.52 7.44 -34.54
N SER A 96 8.80 6.32 -34.65
CA SER A 96 7.94 6.01 -35.79
C SER A 96 6.64 5.32 -35.39
N THR A 97 5.62 5.40 -36.23
CA THR A 97 4.35 4.68 -36.02
C THR A 97 4.56 3.16 -35.93
N GLN A 98 5.43 2.59 -36.75
CA GLN A 98 5.69 1.15 -36.78
C GLN A 98 6.33 0.67 -35.47
N GLN A 99 7.38 1.37 -35.02
CA GLN A 99 8.02 1.10 -33.74
C GLN A 99 7.03 1.24 -32.57
N SER A 100 6.13 2.23 -32.66
CA SER A 100 5.11 2.43 -31.62
C SER A 100 4.13 1.25 -31.53
N GLN A 101 3.72 0.69 -32.66
CA GLN A 101 2.81 -0.46 -32.70
C GLN A 101 3.49 -1.72 -32.14
N GLU A 102 4.71 -2.00 -32.58
CA GLU A 102 5.47 -3.15 -32.13
C GLU A 102 5.68 -3.16 -30.61
N ILE A 103 6.11 -2.04 -30.03
CA ILE A 103 6.29 -1.91 -28.58
C ILE A 103 4.95 -2.06 -27.84
N ALA A 104 3.89 -1.42 -28.34
CA ALA A 104 2.58 -1.52 -27.71
C ALA A 104 2.05 -2.96 -27.71
N ASP A 105 2.26 -3.70 -28.80
CA ASP A 105 1.81 -5.08 -28.93
C ASP A 105 2.65 -6.03 -28.07
N ILE A 106 3.96 -5.84 -27.99
CA ILE A 106 4.84 -6.59 -27.07
C ILE A 106 4.37 -6.42 -25.62
N LEU A 107 4.08 -5.19 -25.20
CA LEU A 107 3.61 -4.91 -23.84
C LEU A 107 2.23 -5.54 -23.58
N ARG A 108 1.29 -5.43 -24.52
CA ARG A 108 -0.04 -6.07 -24.41
C ARG A 108 0.03 -7.58 -24.35
N ASN A 109 0.90 -8.20 -25.17
CA ASN A 109 1.11 -9.65 -25.19
C ASN A 109 1.67 -10.20 -23.87
N ASN A 110 2.33 -9.35 -23.07
CA ASN A 110 2.81 -9.66 -21.73
C ASN A 110 1.79 -9.31 -20.62
N ASN A 111 0.51 -9.09 -20.97
CA ASN A 111 -0.58 -8.72 -20.06
C ASN A 111 -0.35 -7.41 -19.28
N LEU A 112 0.39 -6.46 -19.86
CA LEU A 112 0.56 -5.13 -19.28
C LEU A 112 -0.53 -4.18 -19.77
N GLU A 113 -0.99 -3.29 -18.89
CA GLU A 113 -1.90 -2.21 -19.27
C GLU A 113 -1.16 -1.16 -20.10
N VAL A 114 -1.70 -0.86 -21.29
CA VAL A 114 -1.07 0.02 -22.26
C VAL A 114 -2.09 1.02 -22.82
N PHE A 115 -1.77 2.30 -22.70
CA PHE A 115 -2.52 3.41 -23.28
C PHE A 115 -1.70 4.04 -24.40
N THR A 116 -2.29 4.20 -25.58
CA THR A 116 -1.64 4.84 -26.72
C THR A 116 -2.29 6.17 -27.04
N THR A 117 -1.48 7.23 -27.16
CA THR A 117 -1.93 8.57 -27.54
C THR A 117 -1.31 8.94 -28.89
N LYS A 118 -2.13 9.38 -29.84
CA LYS A 118 -1.65 9.87 -31.14
C LYS A 118 -0.99 11.24 -30.96
N GLY A 119 0.23 11.37 -31.42
CA GLY A 119 0.99 12.62 -31.40
C GLY A 119 1.81 12.78 -32.67
N TYR A 120 2.56 13.87 -32.72
CA TYR A 120 3.55 14.15 -33.77
C TYR A 120 4.91 14.29 -33.10
N ASN A 121 5.95 13.71 -33.69
CA ASN A 121 7.32 13.93 -33.25
C ASN A 121 7.81 15.34 -33.68
N PHE A 122 9.06 15.66 -33.39
CA PHE A 122 9.66 16.93 -33.81
C PHE A 122 9.68 17.10 -35.33
N ASP A 123 9.84 16.00 -36.07
CA ASP A 123 9.86 15.96 -37.53
C ASP A 123 8.46 15.95 -38.17
N VAL A 124 7.40 16.13 -37.37
CA VAL A 124 5.99 16.15 -37.79
C VAL A 124 5.49 14.79 -38.32
N ASP A 125 6.22 13.72 -38.04
CA ASP A 125 5.76 12.36 -38.29
C ASP A 125 4.75 11.93 -37.22
N LYS A 126 3.72 11.20 -37.66
CA LYS A 126 2.75 10.60 -36.75
C LYS A 126 3.44 9.52 -35.90
N ILE A 127 3.25 9.61 -34.60
CA ILE A 127 3.73 8.63 -33.62
C ILE A 127 2.63 8.28 -32.63
N LEU A 128 2.76 7.14 -31.96
CA LEU A 128 1.92 6.78 -30.82
C LEU A 128 2.77 6.80 -29.56
N THR A 129 2.55 7.79 -28.70
CA THR A 129 3.13 7.80 -27.35
C THR A 129 2.47 6.70 -26.53
N ILE A 130 3.28 5.90 -25.85
CA ILE A 130 2.81 4.72 -25.11
C ILE A 130 2.95 5.01 -23.62
N LYS A 131 1.87 4.81 -22.86
CA LYS A 131 1.87 4.87 -21.40
C LYS A 131 1.56 3.49 -20.85
N THR A 132 2.42 2.98 -19.99
CA THR A 132 2.19 1.74 -19.26
C THR A 132 2.41 1.94 -17.77
N PHE A 133 1.65 1.19 -16.97
CA PHE A 133 1.68 1.28 -15.52
C PHE A 133 2.41 0.08 -14.95
N SER A 134 3.28 0.34 -13.99
CA SER A 134 3.92 -0.68 -13.18
C SER A 134 3.43 -0.54 -11.75
N ASN A 135 2.65 -1.51 -11.29
CA ASN A 135 2.14 -1.53 -9.93
C ASN A 135 3.11 -2.19 -8.95
N ASN A 136 4.01 -3.04 -9.43
CA ASN A 136 4.99 -3.73 -8.60
C ASN A 136 6.39 -3.72 -9.24
N LYS A 137 7.41 -4.01 -8.43
CA LYS A 137 8.81 -4.02 -8.90
C LYS A 137 9.06 -5.03 -10.03
N GLN A 138 8.32 -6.15 -10.08
CA GLN A 138 8.51 -7.17 -11.11
C GLN A 138 8.04 -6.66 -12.47
N GLU A 139 6.89 -5.98 -12.51
CA GLU A 139 6.37 -5.29 -13.69
C GLU A 139 7.33 -4.19 -14.13
N SER A 140 7.96 -3.45 -13.21
CA SER A 140 8.93 -2.40 -13.57
C SER A 140 10.11 -3.00 -14.32
N ILE A 141 10.67 -4.09 -13.79
CA ILE A 141 11.78 -4.83 -14.41
C ILE A 141 11.34 -5.42 -15.76
N LEU A 142 10.12 -5.96 -15.84
CA LEU A 142 9.59 -6.52 -17.07
C LEU A 142 9.47 -5.45 -18.16
N ILE A 143 8.89 -4.29 -17.84
CA ILE A 143 8.75 -3.16 -18.77
C ILE A 143 10.13 -2.70 -19.25
N GLU A 144 11.10 -2.51 -18.36
CA GLU A 144 12.46 -2.09 -18.72
C GLU A 144 13.19 -3.10 -19.62
N ASN A 145 12.91 -4.40 -19.47
CA ASN A 145 13.47 -5.44 -20.33
C ASN A 145 12.79 -5.54 -21.69
N LEU A 146 11.51 -5.17 -21.79
CA LEU A 146 10.73 -5.22 -23.02
C LEU A 146 10.90 -3.98 -23.89
N ILE A 147 11.30 -2.83 -23.32
CA ILE A 147 11.54 -1.60 -24.06
C ILE A 147 12.88 -1.69 -24.81
N PRO A 148 12.89 -1.48 -26.13
CA PRO A 148 14.13 -1.39 -26.91
C PRO A 148 15.04 -0.24 -26.45
N LYS A 149 16.37 -0.47 -26.42
CA LYS A 149 17.36 0.51 -25.90
C LYS A 149 17.49 1.77 -26.74
N ASP A 150 17.02 1.75 -27.98
CA ASP A 150 17.00 2.85 -28.93
C ASP A 150 15.84 3.82 -28.69
N VAL A 151 14.94 3.53 -27.74
CA VAL A 151 13.74 4.33 -27.47
C VAL A 151 13.88 5.09 -26.15
N SER A 152 13.56 6.38 -26.18
CA SER A 152 13.52 7.21 -24.99
C SER A 152 12.24 6.96 -24.20
N PHE A 153 12.36 6.83 -22.89
CA PHE A 153 11.23 6.73 -21.98
C PHE A 153 11.44 7.56 -20.72
N HIS A 154 10.34 8.05 -20.16
CA HIS A 154 10.29 8.77 -18.89
C HIS A 154 9.54 7.94 -17.85
N VAL A 155 10.07 7.92 -16.63
CA VAL A 155 9.47 7.20 -15.51
C VAL A 155 8.98 8.21 -14.48
N MET A 156 7.69 8.16 -14.16
CA MET A 156 7.04 9.04 -13.19
C MET A 156 6.46 8.23 -12.04
N GLU A 157 6.77 8.61 -10.80
CA GLU A 157 6.13 8.02 -9.62
C GLU A 157 4.71 8.58 -9.48
N VAL A 158 3.70 7.70 -9.53
CA VAL A 158 2.33 8.09 -9.18
C VAL A 158 2.22 8.09 -7.68
N ARG A 159 2.28 9.29 -7.10
CA ARG A 159 1.83 9.47 -5.72
C ARG A 159 0.32 9.34 -5.72
N LYS A 160 -0.20 8.23 -5.18
CA LYS A 160 -1.63 8.13 -4.86
C LYS A 160 -1.98 9.30 -3.95
N GLN A 161 -2.66 10.31 -4.49
CA GLN A 161 -3.43 11.24 -3.66
C GLN A 161 -4.53 10.39 -3.05
N LEU A 162 -4.38 10.06 -1.76
CA LEU A 162 -5.52 9.62 -0.96
C LEU A 162 -6.49 10.80 -1.01
N ASN A 163 -7.53 10.69 -1.84
CA ASN A 163 -8.71 11.54 -1.72
C ASN A 163 -9.32 11.22 -0.35
N LEU A 164 -8.86 11.95 0.65
CA LEU A 164 -9.51 12.07 1.95
C LEU A 164 -10.65 13.06 1.74
N GLU A 165 -11.79 12.57 1.26
CA GLU A 165 -13.08 13.22 1.53
C GLU A 165 -13.58 12.76 2.91
#